data_AF-A0A6P3IN90-F1
#
_entry.id   AF-A0A6P3IN90-F1
#
_cell.length_a   1.000
_cell.length_b   1.000
_cell.length_c   1.000
_cell.angle_alpha   90.00
_cell.angle_beta   90.00
_cell.angle_gamma   90.00
#
_symmetry.space_group_name_H-M   'P 1'
#
loop_
_entity.id
_entity.type
_entity.pdbx_description
1 polymer ?
#
loop_
_entity_poly.entity_id
_entity_poly.type
_entity_poly.pdbx_seq_one_letter_code
_entity_poly.pdbx_strand_id
1 'polypeptide(L)'
;MLWWLLVFSTLGLGAWGDSSWDKIQDKHLSKGLQDLLGNISQLIEKGSPAGVSTMVSRKQWGADAIGCSAQLALPVDFLVTHHVPGLDCQNQTSCSQRLRELQGHHVRNGWCDVAYNFLVGDDGRVYEGVGWNVQGVHTQGYNNISLGLAFFGTSKGHSPSPAALSAMEGLISSAVCKGHLSPVYIQPLLVKGESCLSPQQNASLKEACPLIVQRSAWDAREAHCPKMNQPAQYVIIIHTAGRTCNKSDECRVLVQDIQSSFMDRWESCDIGYNFLVGQDGIIYEGVGWSVQGSHTSGYNDIALGLAFMGTFSGSPPNAAALEAAQNLIRCSVVKGHLVPDYLLVGHSDVTNVLSPGRALYNIIKTWPHFRH
;
A
#
# COMPACT_ATOMS: atom_id res chain seq x y z
N MET A 1 7.18 -66.77 27.17
CA MET A 1 6.08 -67.76 27.17
C MET A 1 4.89 -67.10 27.84
N LEU A 2 3.69 -67.19 27.23
CA LEU A 2 2.44 -66.49 27.55
C LEU A 2 2.48 -64.97 27.25
N TRP A 3 1.78 -64.39 26.26
CA TRP A 3 0.43 -64.58 25.70
C TRP A 3 -0.68 -64.17 26.68
N TRP A 4 -1.43 -63.12 26.30
CA TRP A 4 -2.89 -62.97 26.18
C TRP A 4 -3.16 -61.45 26.01
N LEU A 5 -3.50 -60.91 24.83
CA LEU A 5 -4.78 -60.98 24.08
C LEU A 5 -5.95 -60.51 24.95
N LEU A 6 -6.67 -59.44 24.59
CA LEU A 6 -7.84 -59.41 23.69
C LEU A 6 -8.38 -57.94 23.76
N VAL A 7 -8.94 -57.24 22.76
CA VAL A 7 -9.81 -57.55 21.60
C VAL A 7 -9.70 -56.41 20.55
N PHE A 8 -9.61 -56.82 19.27
CA PHE A 8 -10.17 -56.30 18.01
C PHE A 8 -10.85 -54.90 17.97
N SER A 9 -10.76 -54.09 16.90
CA SER A 9 -11.07 -54.45 15.51
C SER A 9 -10.69 -53.35 14.50
N THR A 10 -10.38 -53.81 13.28
CA THR A 10 -10.52 -53.19 11.95
C THR A 10 -9.69 -51.98 11.55
N LEU A 11 -8.72 -52.30 10.67
CA LEU A 11 -7.98 -51.48 9.73
C LEU A 11 -8.84 -50.51 8.91
N GLY A 12 -8.38 -49.27 8.79
CA GLY A 12 -8.66 -48.37 7.68
C GLY A 12 -7.42 -47.50 7.46
N LEU A 13 -6.86 -47.53 6.25
CA LEU A 13 -5.69 -46.74 5.85
C LEU A 13 -5.92 -45.24 6.12
N GLY A 14 -5.14 -44.65 7.02
CA GLY A 14 -5.13 -43.22 7.30
C GLY A 14 -4.30 -42.47 6.26
N ALA A 15 -4.99 -41.82 5.33
CA ALA A 15 -4.43 -40.83 4.42
C ALA A 15 -4.01 -39.56 5.19
N TRP A 16 -3.07 -38.84 4.59
CA TRP A 16 -2.33 -37.72 5.14
C TRP A 16 -3.17 -36.59 5.75
N GLY A 17 -2.87 -36.28 7.01
CA GLY A 17 -2.48 -34.95 7.49
C GLY A 17 -3.39 -33.77 7.14
N ASP A 18 -4.51 -33.66 7.83
CA ASP A 18 -5.18 -32.37 8.05
C ASP A 18 -4.28 -31.48 8.92
N SER A 19 -3.52 -30.59 8.29
CA SER A 19 -2.86 -29.49 8.99
C SER A 19 -3.86 -28.35 9.20
N SER A 20 -4.42 -28.31 10.41
CA SER A 20 -5.19 -27.19 10.98
C SER A 20 -4.39 -25.89 10.97
N TRP A 21 -4.36 -25.20 9.83
CA TRP A 21 -3.76 -23.87 9.64
C TRP A 21 -4.72 -22.85 9.02
N ASP A 22 -6.03 -23.08 9.13
CA ASP A 22 -7.06 -22.23 8.50
C ASP A 22 -7.89 -21.37 9.48
N LYS A 23 -7.35 -21.07 10.66
CA LYS A 23 -7.95 -20.09 11.58
C LYS A 23 -6.87 -19.31 12.33
N ILE A 24 -6.51 -18.15 11.80
CA ILE A 24 -6.48 -16.84 12.49
C ILE A 24 -6.41 -15.80 11.37
N GLN A 25 -7.59 -15.33 10.99
CA GLN A 25 -7.79 -14.22 10.07
C GLN A 25 -7.74 -12.96 10.95
N ASP A 26 -6.74 -12.10 10.75
CA ASP A 26 -6.58 -10.83 11.48
C ASP A 26 -7.59 -9.80 10.95
N LYS A 27 -8.87 -10.08 11.22
CA LYS A 27 -10.01 -9.17 11.05
C LYS A 27 -10.12 -8.33 12.32
N HIS A 28 -9.38 -7.22 12.38
CA HIS A 28 -9.88 -5.95 12.92
C HIS A 28 -8.77 -4.88 12.85
N LEU A 29 -8.84 -4.00 11.86
CA LEU A 29 -8.45 -2.61 12.17
C LEU A 29 -9.41 -2.16 13.28
N SER A 30 -8.91 -1.60 14.38
CA SER A 30 -9.82 -1.01 15.37
C SER A 30 -10.65 0.07 14.71
N LYS A 31 -11.89 0.22 15.18
CA LYS A 31 -12.79 1.31 14.78
C LYS A 31 -12.09 2.67 14.92
N GLY A 32 -11.24 2.84 15.94
CA GLY A 32 -10.44 4.07 16.11
C GLY A 32 -9.44 4.34 14.99
N LEU A 33 -8.78 3.30 14.45
CA LEU A 33 -7.90 3.47 13.27
C LEU A 33 -8.71 3.77 12.01
N GLN A 34 -9.90 3.19 11.88
CA GLN A 34 -10.84 3.48 10.78
C GLN A 34 -11.42 4.89 10.85
N ASP A 35 -11.72 5.39 12.05
CA ASP A 35 -12.22 6.76 12.29
C ASP A 35 -11.13 7.80 11.98
N LEU A 36 -9.88 7.53 12.36
CA LEU A 36 -8.71 8.37 12.05
C LEU A 36 -8.45 8.46 10.53
N LEU A 37 -8.71 7.36 9.80
CA LEU A 37 -8.61 7.29 8.33
C LEU A 37 -9.86 7.79 7.60
N GLY A 38 -10.99 7.94 8.29
CA GLY A 38 -12.32 7.96 7.68
C GLY A 38 -13.08 9.29 7.72
N ASN A 39 -12.71 10.26 8.57
CA ASN A 39 -13.58 11.43 8.75
C ASN A 39 -12.87 12.71 9.19
N ILE A 40 -12.42 13.52 8.23
CA ILE A 40 -11.89 14.88 8.51
C ILE A 40 -12.99 15.94 8.49
N SER A 41 -14.13 15.68 7.83
CA SER A 41 -15.23 16.63 7.73
C SER A 41 -15.85 17.00 9.09
N GLN A 42 -15.75 16.12 10.10
CA GLN A 42 -16.24 16.39 11.46
C GLN A 42 -15.22 17.08 12.38
N LEU A 43 -13.94 17.10 12.02
CA LEU A 43 -12.88 17.71 12.85
C LEU A 43 -12.89 19.25 12.78
N ILE A 44 -13.50 19.82 11.72
CA ILE A 44 -13.56 21.27 11.48
C ILE A 44 -14.76 21.92 12.20
N GLU A 45 -15.80 21.18 12.56
CA GLU A 45 -17.02 21.73 13.21
C GLU A 45 -16.95 21.81 14.74
N LYS A 46 -16.05 21.05 15.39
CA LYS A 46 -15.85 21.15 16.85
C LYS A 46 -14.68 22.07 17.18
N GLY A 47 -15.01 23.33 17.50
CA GLY A 47 -14.07 24.30 18.07
C GLY A 47 -13.30 23.76 19.28
N SER A 48 -11.97 23.86 19.17
CA SER A 48 -10.80 23.63 20.07
C SER A 48 -10.97 23.81 21.60
N PRO A 49 -9.99 23.39 22.47
CA PRO A 49 -8.88 22.44 22.32
C PRO A 49 -8.92 21.32 23.38
N ALA A 50 -8.68 20.05 23.04
CA ALA A 50 -8.48 19.00 24.04
C ALA A 50 -7.11 18.34 23.87
N GLY A 51 -6.15 18.84 24.68
CA GLY A 51 -4.81 18.29 24.83
C GLY A 51 -3.77 19.05 24.04
N VAL A 52 -2.95 19.84 24.74
CA VAL A 52 -1.60 20.13 24.26
C VAL A 52 -0.93 18.77 24.10
N SER A 53 -0.87 18.23 22.88
CA SER A 53 -0.02 17.07 22.60
C SER A 53 1.36 17.46 23.09
N THR A 54 1.81 16.80 24.15
CA THR A 54 3.07 17.18 24.81
C THR A 54 4.19 16.69 23.91
N MET A 55 4.57 17.55 22.97
CA MET A 55 5.64 17.27 22.03
C MET A 55 6.94 17.11 22.82
N VAL A 56 7.55 15.94 22.69
CA VAL A 56 8.87 15.62 23.19
C VAL A 56 9.85 15.95 22.07
N SER A 57 10.51 17.09 22.21
CA SER A 57 11.53 17.55 21.27
C SER A 57 12.72 16.59 21.19
N ARG A 58 13.51 16.72 20.12
CA ARG A 58 14.78 16.00 19.95
C ARG A 58 15.68 16.06 21.18
N LYS A 59 15.81 17.25 21.78
CA LYS A 59 16.60 17.44 23.01
C LYS A 59 16.03 16.67 24.20
N GLN A 60 14.70 16.60 24.33
CA GLN A 60 14.04 15.97 25.49
C GLN A 60 14.11 14.45 25.44
N TRP A 61 14.02 13.82 24.25
CA TRP A 61 14.21 12.37 24.14
C TRP A 61 15.67 11.97 23.97
N GLY A 62 16.60 12.93 23.84
CA GLY A 62 18.03 12.67 23.80
C GLY A 62 18.51 12.19 22.42
N ALA A 63 18.08 12.87 21.37
CA ALA A 63 18.52 12.63 20.00
C ALA A 63 20.02 12.85 19.83
N ASP A 64 20.65 12.01 19.02
CA ASP A 64 21.99 12.28 18.52
C ASP A 64 22.00 13.54 17.65
N ALA A 65 23.17 14.18 17.57
CA ALA A 65 23.38 15.40 16.79
C ALA A 65 23.41 15.17 15.27
N ILE A 66 23.47 13.90 14.84
CA ILE A 66 23.35 13.49 13.43
C ILE A 66 21.90 13.72 12.98
N GLY A 67 21.72 14.18 11.73
CA GLY A 67 20.41 14.46 11.19
C GLY A 67 20.41 14.60 9.68
N CYS A 68 19.22 14.45 9.09
CA CYS A 68 18.98 14.70 7.67
C CYS A 68 19.00 16.20 7.37
N SER A 69 19.52 16.59 6.20
CA SER A 69 19.66 17.99 5.79
C SER A 69 18.72 18.41 4.66
N ALA A 70 18.15 17.45 3.93
CA ALA A 70 17.23 17.70 2.83
C ALA A 70 15.99 18.43 3.33
N GLN A 71 15.65 19.55 2.69
CA GLN A 71 14.51 20.37 3.06
C GLN A 71 13.22 19.79 2.50
N LEU A 72 12.15 19.86 3.28
CA LEU A 72 10.79 19.51 2.87
C LEU A 72 10.02 20.80 2.55
N ALA A 73 9.53 20.91 1.32
CA ALA A 73 8.68 22.03 0.93
C ALA A 73 7.29 21.89 1.56
N LEU A 74 6.83 22.92 2.26
CA LEU A 74 5.54 22.95 2.94
C LEU A 74 4.57 23.93 2.26
N PRO A 75 3.24 23.69 2.34
CA PRO A 75 2.60 22.49 2.90
C PRO A 75 2.84 21.26 2.02
N VAL A 76 2.95 20.09 2.64
CA VAL A 76 2.91 18.83 1.88
C VAL A 76 1.48 18.42 1.58
N ASP A 77 1.29 17.75 0.45
CA ASP A 77 -0.02 17.23 0.04
C ASP A 77 -0.30 15.80 0.53
N PHE A 78 0.70 15.11 1.08
CA PHE A 78 0.57 13.72 1.48
C PHE A 78 0.89 13.49 2.95
N LEU A 79 0.11 12.59 3.56
CA LEU A 79 0.37 12.06 4.89
C LEU A 79 0.60 10.55 4.78
N VAL A 80 1.74 10.05 5.24
CA VAL A 80 2.00 8.61 5.31
C VAL A 80 2.10 8.19 6.76
N THR A 81 1.23 7.26 7.17
CA THR A 81 1.17 6.76 8.55
C THR A 81 1.77 5.36 8.64
N HIS A 82 2.80 5.21 9.45
CA HIS A 82 3.50 3.95 9.67
C HIS A 82 3.18 3.33 11.03
N HIS A 83 3.45 2.04 11.14
CA HIS A 83 3.46 1.32 12.40
C HIS A 83 4.85 0.70 12.58
N VAL A 84 5.47 0.91 13.74
CA VAL A 84 6.84 0.45 14.03
C VAL A 84 6.82 -0.68 15.08
N PRO A 85 6.55 -1.93 14.67
CA PRO A 85 6.50 -3.06 15.59
C PRO A 85 7.81 -3.33 16.32
N GLY A 86 7.69 -3.69 17.60
CA GLY A 86 8.80 -3.94 18.52
C GLY A 86 9.28 -2.72 19.28
N LEU A 87 8.58 -1.59 19.21
CA LEU A 87 8.94 -0.37 19.94
C LEU A 87 7.90 0.02 21.00
N ASP A 88 7.19 -0.96 21.55
CA ASP A 88 6.22 -0.71 22.60
C ASP A 88 6.81 0.06 23.79
N CYS A 89 6.05 1.04 24.24
CA CYS A 89 6.44 1.95 25.30
C CYS A 89 5.20 2.56 25.95
N GLN A 90 5.24 2.83 27.26
CA GLN A 90 4.05 3.23 28.03
C GLN A 90 4.26 4.53 28.84
N ASN A 91 5.45 5.13 28.75
CA ASN A 91 5.79 6.40 29.40
C ASN A 91 6.95 7.08 28.67
N GLN A 92 7.14 8.37 28.96
CA GLN A 92 8.14 9.19 28.27
C GLN A 92 9.56 8.63 28.33
N THR A 93 9.98 8.08 29.47
CA THR A 93 11.31 7.50 29.64
C THR A 93 11.49 6.30 28.70
N SER A 94 10.53 5.37 28.71
CA SER A 94 10.56 4.18 27.85
C SER A 94 10.48 4.54 26.36
N CYS A 95 9.56 5.44 25.96
CA CYS A 95 9.41 5.83 24.56
C CYS A 95 10.63 6.59 24.04
N SER A 96 11.22 7.47 24.86
CA SER A 96 12.48 8.15 24.51
C SER A 96 13.62 7.15 24.35
N GLN A 97 13.69 6.12 25.19
CA GLN A 97 14.67 5.05 25.03
C GLN A 97 14.46 4.27 23.73
N ARG A 98 13.23 3.85 23.43
CA ARG A 98 12.90 3.16 22.17
C ARG A 98 13.24 4.00 20.94
N LEU A 99 13.00 5.31 21.00
CA LEU A 99 13.33 6.21 19.89
C LEU A 99 14.84 6.35 19.68
N ARG A 100 15.66 6.39 20.74
CA ARG A 100 17.12 6.34 20.62
C ARG A 100 17.61 5.01 20.04
N GLU A 101 17.02 3.89 20.46
CA GLU A 101 17.31 2.56 19.89
C GLU A 101 17.01 2.53 18.38
N LEU A 102 15.86 3.08 17.98
CA LEU A 102 15.46 3.21 16.57
C LEU A 102 16.40 4.12 15.78
N GLN A 103 16.75 5.30 16.30
CA GLN A 103 17.69 6.22 15.67
C GLN A 103 19.03 5.54 15.44
N GLY A 104 19.59 4.90 16.47
CA GLY A 104 20.85 4.18 16.37
C GLY A 104 20.80 3.02 15.35
N HIS A 105 19.67 2.32 15.26
CA HIS A 105 19.47 1.27 14.25
C HIS A 105 19.46 1.85 12.82
N HIS A 106 18.68 2.91 12.57
CA HIS A 106 18.63 3.56 11.26
C HIS A 106 19.98 4.14 10.82
N VAL A 107 20.69 4.80 11.73
CA VAL A 107 22.04 5.34 11.46
C VAL A 107 23.03 4.22 11.12
N ARG A 108 23.00 3.09 11.86
CA ARG A 108 23.83 1.91 11.51
C ARG A 108 23.51 1.32 10.15
N ASN A 109 22.27 1.45 9.70
CA ASN A 109 21.82 1.02 8.37
C ASN A 109 22.05 2.07 7.28
N GLY A 110 22.81 3.13 7.58
CA GLY A 110 23.25 4.14 6.61
C GLY A 110 22.27 5.30 6.42
N TRP A 111 21.25 5.44 7.28
CA TRP A 111 20.34 6.58 7.22
C TRP A 111 20.89 7.78 7.97
N CYS A 112 20.45 8.98 7.57
CA CYS A 112 20.88 10.23 8.20
C CYS A 112 20.22 10.49 9.56
N ASP A 113 19.14 9.80 9.90
CA ASP A 113 18.42 9.90 11.18
C ASP A 113 17.33 8.81 11.26
N VAL A 114 16.42 8.92 12.23
CA VAL A 114 15.11 8.28 12.19
C VAL A 114 14.35 8.62 10.90
N ALA A 115 13.65 7.65 10.31
CA ALA A 115 12.96 7.84 9.02
C ALA A 115 11.84 8.88 9.04
N TYR A 116 11.15 9.01 10.18
CA TYR A 116 9.86 9.68 10.29
C TYR A 116 9.99 11.12 10.77
N ASN A 117 9.06 11.99 10.36
CA ASN A 117 8.96 13.35 10.85
C ASN A 117 8.54 13.38 12.32
N PHE A 118 7.58 12.53 12.70
CA PHE A 118 7.11 12.40 14.08
C PHE A 118 6.68 10.96 14.40
N LEU A 119 6.76 10.61 15.68
CA LEU A 119 6.28 9.32 16.19
C LEU A 119 5.32 9.54 17.37
N VAL A 120 4.36 8.64 17.59
CA VAL A 120 3.35 8.75 18.65
C VAL A 120 3.31 7.48 19.49
N GLY A 121 3.63 7.63 20.78
CA GLY A 121 3.70 6.51 21.74
C GLY A 121 2.36 6.21 22.39
N ASP A 122 2.21 5.01 22.96
CA ASP A 122 1.01 4.65 23.72
C ASP A 122 0.84 5.48 25.00
N ASP A 123 1.88 6.21 25.41
CA ASP A 123 1.84 7.22 26.46
C ASP A 123 1.11 8.52 26.07
N GLY A 124 0.61 8.61 24.82
CA GLY A 124 -0.13 9.75 24.30
C GLY A 124 0.73 10.98 24.00
N ARG A 125 2.05 10.81 23.87
CA ARG A 125 2.97 11.90 23.51
C ARG A 125 3.41 11.81 22.05
N VAL A 126 3.71 12.97 21.48
CA VAL A 126 4.30 13.09 20.15
C VAL A 126 5.80 13.29 20.31
N TYR A 127 6.60 12.49 19.63
CA TYR A 127 8.05 12.56 19.62
C TYR A 127 8.52 13.16 18.31
N GLU A 128 9.34 14.20 18.39
CA GLU A 128 9.93 14.86 17.23
C GLU A 128 11.00 13.96 16.61
N GLY A 129 10.78 13.50 15.38
CA GLY A 129 11.78 12.81 14.57
C GLY A 129 12.65 13.81 13.83
N VAL A 130 12.64 13.79 12.50
CA VAL A 130 13.35 14.80 11.68
C VAL A 130 12.69 16.18 11.71
N GLY A 131 11.45 16.29 12.18
CA GLY A 131 10.72 17.55 12.33
C GLY A 131 9.93 17.95 11.08
N TRP A 132 9.39 19.19 11.07
CA TRP A 132 8.44 19.65 10.04
C TRP A 132 9.09 19.98 8.70
N ASN A 133 10.26 20.61 8.71
CA ASN A 133 10.88 21.20 7.51
C ASN A 133 11.96 20.30 6.88
N VAL A 134 12.13 19.08 7.40
CA VAL A 134 13.17 18.15 6.96
C VAL A 134 12.50 16.96 6.30
N GLN A 135 12.99 16.62 5.11
CA GLN A 135 12.57 15.43 4.39
C GLN A 135 13.03 14.18 5.16
N GLY A 136 12.08 13.33 5.52
CA GLY A 136 12.34 12.02 6.09
C GLY A 136 12.78 11.00 5.02
N VAL A 137 13.03 9.77 5.46
CA VAL A 137 13.35 8.63 4.58
C VAL A 137 12.36 7.47 4.75
N HIS A 138 11.13 7.80 5.15
CA HIS A 138 10.09 6.85 5.56
C HIS A 138 9.37 6.13 4.41
N THR A 139 9.29 6.73 3.21
CA THR A 139 8.56 6.15 2.08
C THR A 139 9.23 6.53 0.76
N GLN A 140 9.87 5.54 0.13
CA GLN A 140 10.47 5.72 -1.20
C GLN A 140 9.43 6.28 -2.20
N GLY A 141 9.81 7.35 -2.91
CA GLY A 141 8.93 8.05 -3.85
C GLY A 141 8.01 9.12 -3.25
N TYR A 142 7.87 9.18 -1.92
CA TYR A 142 7.01 10.16 -1.24
C TYR A 142 7.75 11.07 -0.26
N ASN A 143 8.99 10.74 0.10
CA ASN A 143 9.79 11.46 1.11
C ASN A 143 9.83 12.99 0.94
N ASN A 144 9.88 13.50 -0.30
CA ASN A 144 10.00 14.93 -0.60
C ASN A 144 8.65 15.67 -0.73
N ILE A 145 7.52 14.96 -0.63
CA ILE A 145 6.16 15.49 -0.84
C ILE A 145 5.19 15.07 0.27
N SER A 146 5.68 14.47 1.36
CA SER A 146 4.84 13.94 2.42
C SER A 146 5.45 14.10 3.81
N LEU A 147 4.57 14.07 4.82
CA LEU A 147 4.95 13.89 6.21
C LEU A 147 4.83 12.41 6.56
N GLY A 148 5.90 11.84 7.11
CA GLY A 148 5.90 10.50 7.70
C GLY A 148 5.60 10.57 9.18
N LEU A 149 4.42 10.08 9.59
CA LEU A 149 4.05 9.91 11.01
C LEU A 149 4.03 8.43 11.36
N ALA A 150 4.51 8.04 12.53
CA ALA A 150 4.53 6.63 12.91
C ALA A 150 3.98 6.37 14.32
N PHE A 151 3.35 5.22 14.53
CA PHE A 151 3.03 4.73 15.87
C PHE A 151 4.14 3.81 16.39
N PHE A 152 4.51 3.98 17.66
CA PHE A 152 5.26 2.94 18.38
C PHE A 152 4.36 1.72 18.53
N GLY A 153 4.87 0.54 18.18
CA GLY A 153 4.05 -0.66 18.02
C GLY A 153 4.54 -1.87 18.80
N THR A 154 3.61 -2.71 19.29
CA THR A 154 3.94 -4.02 19.89
C THR A 154 4.22 -5.05 18.79
N SER A 155 3.17 -5.55 18.14
CA SER A 155 3.20 -6.55 17.07
C SER A 155 2.16 -6.23 15.99
N LYS A 156 2.33 -6.82 14.80
CA LYS A 156 1.33 -6.68 13.72
C LYS A 156 -0.05 -7.13 14.23
N GLY A 157 -1.10 -6.38 13.94
CA GLY A 157 -2.48 -6.67 14.35
C GLY A 157 -2.96 -5.93 15.61
N HIS A 158 -2.06 -5.35 16.41
CA HIS A 158 -2.47 -4.55 17.57
C HIS A 158 -2.73 -3.08 17.18
N SER A 159 -3.85 -2.54 17.64
CA SER A 159 -4.18 -1.12 17.41
C SER A 159 -3.46 -0.22 18.43
N PRO A 160 -3.06 1.01 18.03
CA PRO A 160 -2.50 1.99 18.96
C PRO A 160 -3.45 2.28 20.12
N SER A 161 -2.91 2.70 21.28
CA SER A 161 -3.73 3.09 22.42
C SER A 161 -4.66 4.26 22.07
N PRO A 162 -5.81 4.42 22.76
CA PRO A 162 -6.67 5.59 22.57
C PRO A 162 -5.93 6.92 22.80
N ALA A 163 -4.94 6.93 23.70
CA ALA A 163 -4.10 8.10 23.95
C ALA A 163 -3.19 8.40 22.75
N ALA A 164 -2.60 7.36 22.14
CA ALA A 164 -1.81 7.52 20.92
C ALA A 164 -2.68 8.02 19.75
N LEU A 165 -3.87 7.45 19.55
CA LEU A 165 -4.79 7.88 18.50
C LEU A 165 -5.16 9.36 18.66
N SER A 166 -5.55 9.78 19.88
CA SER A 166 -5.88 11.17 20.17
C SER A 166 -4.68 12.12 19.97
N ALA A 167 -3.46 11.69 20.34
CA ALA A 167 -2.25 12.47 20.11
C ALA A 167 -1.91 12.62 18.62
N MET A 168 -2.13 11.57 17.82
CA MET A 168 -1.97 11.61 16.36
C MET A 168 -3.00 12.53 15.71
N GLU A 169 -4.26 12.47 16.11
CA GLU A 169 -5.32 13.38 15.64
C GLU A 169 -4.97 14.85 15.95
N GLY A 170 -4.51 15.12 17.17
CA GLY A 170 -4.05 16.44 17.57
C GLY A 170 -2.84 16.92 16.76
N LEU A 171 -1.90 16.03 16.45
CA LEU A 171 -0.74 16.33 15.62
C LEU A 171 -1.13 16.66 14.18
N ILE A 172 -2.00 15.86 13.56
CA ILE A 172 -2.50 16.08 12.20
C ILE A 172 -3.27 17.39 12.13
N SER A 173 -4.16 17.64 13.09
CA SER A 173 -4.93 18.89 13.16
C SER A 173 -4.01 20.10 13.28
N SER A 174 -2.96 20.02 14.11
CA SER A 174 -1.94 21.06 14.25
C SER A 174 -1.13 21.25 12.95
N ALA A 175 -0.79 20.17 12.25
CA ALA A 175 -0.08 20.22 10.98
C ALA A 175 -0.89 20.97 9.91
N VAL A 176 -2.20 20.71 9.83
CA VAL A 176 -3.10 21.44 8.91
C VAL A 176 -3.21 22.91 9.31
N CYS A 177 -3.54 23.19 10.57
CA CYS A 177 -3.74 24.55 11.05
C CYS A 177 -2.50 25.44 10.92
N LYS A 178 -1.30 24.85 11.01
CA LYS A 178 -0.02 25.57 10.88
C LYS A 178 0.52 25.61 9.45
N GLY A 179 -0.20 25.04 8.47
CA GLY A 179 0.22 25.04 7.07
C GLY A 179 1.41 24.12 6.77
N HIS A 180 1.66 23.11 7.62
CA HIS A 180 2.64 22.06 7.32
C HIS A 180 2.04 20.96 6.45
N LEU A 181 0.75 20.68 6.62
CA LEU A 181 0.00 19.68 5.86
C LEU A 181 -1.16 20.38 5.14
N SER A 182 -1.37 20.06 3.88
CA SER A 182 -2.48 20.57 3.08
C SER A 182 -3.83 20.24 3.76
N PRO A 183 -4.82 21.15 3.80
CA PRO A 183 -6.13 20.84 4.38
C PRO A 183 -6.93 19.79 3.58
N VAL A 184 -6.48 19.49 2.35
CA VAL A 184 -7.03 18.45 1.48
C VAL A 184 -6.02 17.33 1.23
N TYR A 185 -5.12 17.10 2.20
CA TYR A 185 -4.06 16.11 2.06
C TYR A 185 -4.61 14.72 1.70
N ILE A 186 -3.80 13.99 0.95
CA ILE A 186 -4.06 12.62 0.57
C ILE A 186 -3.36 11.72 1.59
N GLN A 187 -4.10 10.81 2.20
CA GLN A 187 -3.54 9.74 3.01
C GLN A 187 -3.66 8.43 2.23
N PRO A 188 -2.61 8.04 1.47
CA PRO A 188 -2.55 6.67 0.97
C PRO A 188 -2.62 5.75 2.20
N LEU A 189 -3.46 4.73 2.16
CA LEU A 189 -3.62 3.73 3.23
C LEU A 189 -2.36 2.83 3.41
N LEU A 190 -1.17 3.42 3.43
CA LEU A 190 0.13 2.77 3.55
C LEU A 190 0.51 2.63 5.02
N VAL A 191 -0.21 1.81 5.79
CA VAL A 191 0.32 1.34 7.08
C VAL A 191 1.32 0.22 6.79
N LYS A 192 2.55 0.58 6.40
CA LYS A 192 3.65 -0.39 6.36
C LYS A 192 4.05 -0.69 7.80
N GLY A 193 4.01 -1.97 8.16
CA GLY A 193 4.53 -2.44 9.44
C GLY A 193 6.01 -2.76 9.34
N GLU A 194 6.87 -1.96 9.97
CA GLU A 194 8.33 -2.19 10.00
C GLU A 194 8.76 -2.96 11.27
N SER A 195 9.08 -4.25 11.14
CA SER A 195 9.56 -5.04 12.29
C SER A 195 11.00 -4.67 12.63
N CYS A 196 11.21 -3.95 13.73
CA CYS A 196 12.49 -3.32 14.04
C CYS A 196 13.45 -4.14 14.92
N LEU A 197 13.04 -5.33 15.41
CA LEU A 197 13.82 -6.13 16.37
C LEU A 197 14.02 -7.61 16.01
N SER A 198 13.73 -8.05 14.78
CA SER A 198 14.14 -9.39 14.35
C SER A 198 15.58 -9.35 13.81
N PRO A 199 16.41 -10.39 14.05
CA PRO A 199 17.62 -10.56 13.28
C PRO A 199 17.21 -10.63 11.81
N GLN A 200 17.72 -9.71 10.99
CA GLN A 200 17.46 -9.69 9.56
C GLN A 200 17.74 -11.09 9.01
N GLN A 201 16.69 -11.79 8.57
CA GLN A 201 16.90 -12.65 7.43
C GLN A 201 17.34 -11.71 6.32
N ASN A 202 18.56 -11.92 5.84
CA ASN A 202 19.07 -11.28 4.63
C ASN A 202 17.97 -11.31 3.58
N ALA A 203 17.25 -10.20 3.43
CA ALA A 203 16.46 -9.93 2.24
C ALA A 203 17.50 -9.69 1.16
N SER A 204 18.00 -10.80 0.61
CA SER A 204 18.57 -10.83 -0.72
C SER A 204 17.62 -10.04 -1.61
N LEU A 205 18.10 -8.90 -2.11
CA LEU A 205 17.49 -8.06 -3.13
C LEU A 205 17.29 -8.86 -4.42
N LYS A 206 16.35 -9.79 -4.40
CA LYS A 206 15.56 -10.18 -5.56
C LYS A 206 14.16 -9.68 -5.24
N GLU A 207 13.87 -8.47 -5.72
CA GLU A 207 12.52 -7.93 -5.76
C GLU A 207 11.60 -9.00 -6.38
N ALA A 208 10.86 -9.71 -5.52
CA ALA A 208 9.94 -10.70 -6.00
C ALA A 208 8.81 -9.95 -6.69
N CYS A 209 8.72 -10.11 -8.00
CA CYS A 209 7.54 -9.76 -8.77
C CYS A 209 6.27 -10.13 -7.99
N PRO A 210 5.24 -9.27 -7.97
CA PRO A 210 4.04 -9.57 -7.21
C PRO A 210 3.42 -10.88 -7.71
N LEU A 211 2.70 -11.57 -6.82
CA LEU A 211 1.93 -12.74 -7.23
C LEU A 211 0.84 -12.30 -8.22
N ILE A 212 0.87 -12.86 -9.42
CA ILE A 212 -0.13 -12.63 -10.46
C ILE A 212 -1.05 -13.85 -10.54
N VAL A 213 -2.34 -13.64 -10.28
CA VAL A 213 -3.37 -14.67 -10.50
C VAL A 213 -3.46 -14.91 -12.00
N GLN A 214 -2.95 -16.07 -12.42
CA GLN A 214 -2.90 -16.49 -13.81
C GLN A 214 -4.30 -16.68 -14.39
N ARG A 215 -4.42 -16.59 -15.71
CA ARG A 215 -5.66 -16.84 -16.46
C ARG A 215 -6.41 -18.11 -16.05
N SER A 216 -5.70 -19.22 -15.86
CA SER A 216 -6.30 -20.49 -15.46
C SER A 216 -6.92 -20.46 -14.05
N ALA A 217 -6.42 -19.60 -13.16
CA ALA A 217 -6.89 -19.52 -11.78
C ALA A 217 -8.17 -18.69 -11.60
N TRP A 218 -8.59 -17.97 -12.65
CA TRP A 218 -9.91 -17.33 -12.73
C TRP A 218 -10.76 -17.92 -13.88
N ASP A 219 -10.44 -19.13 -14.35
CA ASP A 219 -11.19 -19.83 -15.41
C ASP A 219 -11.39 -19.01 -16.70
N ALA A 220 -10.32 -18.36 -17.17
CA ALA A 220 -10.36 -17.60 -18.41
C ALA A 220 -10.82 -18.44 -19.60
N ARG A 221 -11.72 -17.89 -20.42
CA ARG A 221 -12.03 -18.44 -21.73
C ARG A 221 -10.77 -18.45 -22.60
N GLU A 222 -10.67 -19.47 -23.43
CA GLU A 222 -9.59 -19.58 -24.41
C GLU A 222 -9.73 -18.48 -25.48
N ALA A 223 -8.61 -17.85 -25.82
CA ALA A 223 -8.56 -16.76 -26.78
C ALA A 223 -7.26 -16.82 -27.59
N HIS A 224 -7.34 -16.42 -28.86
CA HIS A 224 -6.23 -16.47 -29.82
C HIS A 224 -6.03 -15.08 -30.42
N CYS A 225 -5.38 -14.20 -29.65
CA CYS A 225 -5.25 -12.79 -30.00
C CYS A 225 -3.88 -12.45 -30.59
N PRO A 226 -3.76 -11.33 -31.32
CA PRO A 226 -2.48 -10.85 -31.84
C PRO A 226 -1.45 -10.67 -30.72
N LYS A 227 -0.18 -10.86 -31.06
CA LYS A 227 0.94 -10.60 -30.13
C LYS A 227 1.19 -9.10 -30.01
N MET A 228 1.62 -8.69 -28.82
CA MET A 228 2.07 -7.33 -28.54
C MET A 228 3.54 -7.15 -28.91
N ASN A 229 3.93 -5.95 -29.34
CA ASN A 229 5.35 -5.62 -29.50
C ASN A 229 6.02 -5.53 -28.12
N GLN A 230 7.21 -6.12 -27.97
CA GLN A 230 7.95 -6.17 -26.71
C GLN A 230 9.34 -5.57 -26.89
N PRO A 231 9.91 -4.92 -25.84
CA PRO A 231 9.22 -4.47 -24.62
C PRO A 231 8.19 -3.37 -24.89
N ALA A 232 7.16 -3.28 -24.05
CA ALA A 232 6.20 -2.18 -24.11
C ALA A 232 6.89 -0.84 -23.79
N GLN A 233 6.36 0.26 -24.35
CA GLN A 233 6.89 1.62 -24.18
C GLN A 233 6.04 2.46 -23.22
N TYR A 234 4.77 2.08 -23.03
CA TYR A 234 3.82 2.84 -22.23
C TYR A 234 3.14 1.96 -21.17
N VAL A 235 2.71 2.60 -20.09
CA VAL A 235 1.72 2.06 -19.15
C VAL A 235 0.52 2.99 -19.15
N ILE A 236 -0.66 2.46 -19.44
CA ILE A 236 -1.91 3.22 -19.42
C ILE A 236 -2.72 2.77 -18.20
N ILE A 237 -2.94 3.68 -17.27
CA ILE A 237 -3.74 3.42 -16.07
C ILE A 237 -5.22 3.65 -16.38
N ILE A 238 -6.04 2.64 -16.07
CA ILE A 238 -7.45 2.56 -16.43
C ILE A 238 -8.28 2.26 -15.17
N HIS A 239 -9.56 2.63 -15.16
CA HIS A 239 -10.54 2.02 -14.27
C HIS A 239 -11.56 1.21 -15.07
N THR A 240 -12.17 0.20 -14.47
CA THR A 240 -13.19 -0.60 -15.18
C THR A 240 -14.55 0.09 -15.26
N ALA A 241 -14.76 1.19 -14.52
CA ALA A 241 -16.03 1.91 -14.40
C ALA A 241 -17.21 1.02 -13.98
N GLY A 242 -16.91 -0.03 -13.21
CA GLY A 242 -17.89 -1.01 -12.73
C GLY A 242 -17.85 -1.20 -11.22
N ARG A 243 -18.31 -2.38 -10.78
CA ARG A 243 -18.23 -2.81 -9.38
C ARG A 243 -16.77 -2.99 -8.96
N THR A 244 -16.49 -2.74 -7.68
CA THR A 244 -15.23 -3.13 -7.04
C THR A 244 -15.34 -4.55 -6.50
N CYS A 245 -14.21 -5.14 -6.12
CA CYS A 245 -14.12 -6.40 -5.40
C CYS A 245 -13.02 -6.28 -4.34
N ASN A 246 -13.21 -6.86 -3.15
CA ASN A 246 -12.25 -6.79 -2.05
C ASN A 246 -11.89 -8.15 -1.43
N LYS A 247 -12.35 -9.24 -2.06
CA LYS A 247 -11.96 -10.63 -1.75
C LYS A 247 -11.62 -11.35 -3.04
N SER A 248 -10.67 -12.27 -2.95
CA SER A 248 -10.12 -12.93 -4.15
C SER A 248 -11.17 -13.69 -4.96
N ASP A 249 -12.09 -14.41 -4.32
CA ASP A 249 -13.15 -15.12 -5.04
C ASP A 249 -14.10 -14.17 -5.76
N GLU A 250 -14.47 -13.05 -5.14
CA GLU A 250 -15.29 -12.01 -5.76
C GLU A 250 -14.57 -11.35 -6.94
N CYS A 251 -13.26 -11.13 -6.81
CA CYS A 251 -12.44 -10.54 -7.85
C CYS A 251 -12.26 -11.48 -9.05
N ARG A 252 -12.07 -12.78 -8.84
CA ARG A 252 -12.02 -13.77 -9.95
C ARG A 252 -13.30 -13.76 -10.77
N VAL A 253 -14.45 -13.78 -10.10
CA VAL A 253 -15.77 -13.68 -10.77
C VAL A 253 -15.91 -12.35 -11.51
N LEU A 254 -15.45 -11.24 -10.92
CA LEU A 254 -15.48 -9.96 -11.62
C LEU A 254 -14.62 -9.94 -12.88
N VAL A 255 -13.42 -10.55 -12.86
CA VAL A 255 -12.57 -10.65 -14.06
C VAL A 255 -13.23 -11.50 -15.15
N GLN A 256 -13.90 -12.60 -14.78
CA GLN A 256 -14.69 -13.42 -15.71
C GLN A 256 -15.84 -12.63 -16.37
N ASP A 257 -16.57 -11.83 -15.59
CA ASP A 257 -17.66 -10.99 -16.09
C ASP A 257 -17.15 -9.91 -17.06
N ILE A 258 -15.99 -9.33 -16.75
CA ILE A 258 -15.33 -8.34 -17.61
C ILE A 258 -14.91 -9.02 -18.92
N GLN A 259 -14.26 -10.19 -18.87
CA GLN A 259 -13.89 -10.94 -20.07
C GLN A 259 -15.13 -11.24 -20.93
N SER A 260 -16.20 -11.75 -20.32
CA SER A 260 -17.44 -12.06 -21.02
C SER A 260 -18.06 -10.81 -21.66
N SER A 261 -18.01 -9.66 -20.98
CA SER A 261 -18.48 -8.39 -21.54
C SER A 261 -17.65 -7.97 -22.77
N PHE A 262 -16.32 -8.09 -22.71
CA PHE A 262 -15.44 -7.79 -23.83
C PHE A 262 -15.69 -8.71 -25.03
N MET A 263 -15.77 -10.02 -24.80
CA MET A 263 -15.92 -11.00 -25.88
C MET A 263 -17.33 -11.01 -26.47
N ASP A 264 -18.36 -10.99 -25.62
CA ASP A 264 -19.74 -11.24 -26.08
C ASP A 264 -20.48 -9.96 -26.46
N ARG A 265 -20.11 -8.80 -25.88
CA ARG A 265 -20.80 -7.52 -26.17
C ARG A 265 -19.99 -6.57 -27.04
N TRP A 266 -18.67 -6.56 -26.90
CA TRP A 266 -17.77 -5.68 -27.65
C TRP A 266 -16.98 -6.41 -28.73
N GLU A 267 -17.29 -7.69 -28.96
CA GLU A 267 -16.70 -8.54 -30.00
C GLU A 267 -15.16 -8.48 -30.00
N SER A 268 -14.56 -8.25 -28.82
CA SER A 268 -13.12 -8.25 -28.65
C SER A 268 -12.61 -9.70 -28.60
N CYS A 269 -11.37 -9.89 -29.03
CA CYS A 269 -10.76 -11.22 -29.01
C CYS A 269 -10.68 -11.84 -27.60
N ASP A 270 -10.50 -11.01 -26.57
CA ASP A 270 -10.41 -11.38 -25.16
C ASP A 270 -10.75 -10.17 -24.28
N ILE A 271 -10.57 -10.29 -22.96
CA ILE A 271 -10.54 -9.17 -22.03
C ILE A 271 -9.58 -8.08 -22.53
N GLY A 272 -10.02 -6.82 -22.56
CA GLY A 272 -9.24 -5.78 -23.22
C GLY A 272 -7.99 -5.32 -22.48
N TYR A 273 -7.85 -5.64 -21.19
CA TYR A 273 -6.75 -5.17 -20.34
C TYR A 273 -5.62 -6.20 -20.25
N ASN A 274 -4.37 -5.76 -20.18
CA ASN A 274 -3.24 -6.66 -19.91
C ASN A 274 -3.32 -7.20 -18.49
N PHE A 275 -3.60 -6.33 -17.52
CA PHE A 275 -3.71 -6.68 -16.11
C PHE A 275 -4.81 -5.90 -15.42
N LEU A 276 -5.40 -6.52 -14.40
CA LEU A 276 -6.41 -5.92 -13.54
C LEU A 276 -5.97 -5.96 -12.08
N VAL A 277 -6.38 -4.98 -11.28
CA VAL A 277 -6.07 -4.92 -9.84
C VAL A 277 -7.34 -4.75 -9.02
N GLY A 278 -7.55 -5.66 -8.07
CA GLY A 278 -8.66 -5.60 -7.13
C GLY A 278 -8.35 -4.77 -5.88
N GLN A 279 -9.40 -4.41 -5.11
CA GLN A 279 -9.20 -3.81 -3.78
C GLN A 279 -8.71 -4.84 -2.76
N ASP A 280 -8.61 -6.12 -3.11
CA ASP A 280 -7.89 -7.13 -2.35
C ASP A 280 -6.36 -7.01 -2.46
N GLY A 281 -5.86 -6.10 -3.32
CA GLY A 281 -4.43 -5.88 -3.53
C GLY A 281 -3.77 -6.94 -4.42
N ILE A 282 -4.56 -7.74 -5.13
CA ILE A 282 -4.07 -8.80 -6.00
C ILE A 282 -4.13 -8.35 -7.46
N ILE A 283 -3.13 -8.78 -8.24
CA ILE A 283 -3.09 -8.59 -9.69
C ILE A 283 -3.67 -9.82 -10.37
N TYR A 284 -4.58 -9.58 -11.29
CA TYR A 284 -5.20 -10.58 -12.14
C TYR A 284 -4.68 -10.40 -13.55
N GLU A 285 -4.14 -11.47 -14.12
CA GLU A 285 -3.71 -11.51 -15.50
C GLU A 285 -4.92 -11.39 -16.42
N GLY A 286 -4.97 -10.36 -17.26
CA GLY A 286 -5.91 -10.27 -18.36
C GLY A 286 -5.34 -10.99 -19.56
N VAL A 287 -4.97 -10.27 -20.63
CA VAL A 287 -4.21 -10.85 -21.75
C VAL A 287 -2.72 -11.05 -21.44
N GLY A 288 -2.22 -10.51 -20.32
CA GLY A 288 -0.84 -10.68 -19.88
C GLY A 288 0.15 -9.78 -20.62
N TRP A 289 1.44 -10.11 -20.55
CA TRP A 289 2.52 -9.23 -21.05
C TRP A 289 2.67 -9.18 -22.57
N SER A 290 2.45 -10.31 -23.25
CA SER A 290 2.91 -10.52 -24.63
C SER A 290 1.80 -10.56 -25.67
N VAL A 291 0.55 -10.34 -25.25
CA VAL A 291 -0.64 -10.38 -26.09
C VAL A 291 -1.23 -8.97 -26.15
N GLN A 292 -1.62 -8.57 -27.35
CA GLN A 292 -2.20 -7.25 -27.62
C GLN A 292 -3.58 -7.14 -26.96
N GLY A 293 -3.78 -6.08 -26.16
CA GLY A 293 -5.07 -5.78 -25.55
C GLY A 293 -6.06 -5.08 -26.51
N SER A 294 -7.21 -4.68 -25.98
CA SER A 294 -8.20 -3.85 -26.69
C SER A 294 -8.67 -2.65 -25.85
N HIS A 295 -7.81 -2.16 -24.97
CA HIS A 295 -8.13 -1.15 -23.96
C HIS A 295 -8.07 0.30 -24.47
N THR A 296 -7.15 0.63 -25.37
CA THR A 296 -6.91 2.01 -25.83
C THR A 296 -6.47 2.04 -27.30
N SER A 297 -7.35 2.56 -28.17
CA SER A 297 -7.10 2.65 -29.60
C SER A 297 -5.80 3.42 -29.90
N GLY A 298 -4.95 2.87 -30.78
CA GLY A 298 -3.65 3.44 -31.13
C GLY A 298 -2.50 3.12 -30.15
N TYR A 299 -2.79 2.45 -29.03
CA TYR A 299 -1.78 2.09 -28.02
C TYR A 299 -1.72 0.60 -27.68
N ASN A 300 -2.72 -0.18 -28.11
CA ASN A 300 -2.90 -1.59 -27.72
C ASN A 300 -1.69 -2.51 -27.96
N ASP A 301 -0.86 -2.22 -28.97
CA ASP A 301 0.30 -3.02 -29.37
C ASP A 301 1.64 -2.54 -28.76
N ILE A 302 1.64 -1.37 -28.09
CA ILE A 302 2.84 -0.72 -27.52
C ILE A 302 2.69 -0.35 -26.03
N ALA A 303 1.49 -0.40 -25.46
CA ALA A 303 1.19 -0.02 -24.09
C ALA A 303 0.62 -1.17 -23.27
N LEU A 304 1.05 -1.28 -22.01
CA LEU A 304 0.43 -2.16 -21.04
C LEU A 304 -0.77 -1.47 -20.41
N GLY A 305 -1.97 -1.97 -20.67
CA GLY A 305 -3.21 -1.52 -20.02
C GLY A 305 -3.37 -2.14 -18.63
N LEU A 306 -3.28 -1.31 -17.59
CA LEU A 306 -3.44 -1.72 -16.19
C LEU A 306 -4.74 -1.12 -15.62
N ALA A 307 -5.76 -1.97 -15.42
CA ALA A 307 -7.09 -1.54 -15.00
C ALA A 307 -7.35 -1.79 -13.50
N PHE A 308 -7.69 -0.74 -12.77
CA PHE A 308 -8.23 -0.86 -11.42
C PHE A 308 -9.71 -1.25 -11.49
N MET A 309 -10.09 -2.34 -10.82
CA MET A 309 -11.48 -2.82 -10.80
C MET A 309 -12.35 -1.94 -9.90
N GLY A 310 -13.14 -1.05 -10.52
CA GLY A 310 -14.02 -0.11 -9.84
C GLY A 310 -14.23 1.21 -10.60
N THR A 311 -14.86 2.15 -9.91
CA THR A 311 -15.06 3.54 -10.37
C THR A 311 -14.36 4.51 -9.42
N PHE A 312 -13.37 5.24 -9.92
CA PHE A 312 -12.47 6.08 -9.09
C PHE A 312 -12.52 7.58 -9.44
N SER A 313 -13.70 8.07 -9.84
CA SER A 313 -13.91 9.51 -10.08
C SER A 313 -14.05 10.33 -8.80
N GLY A 314 -14.56 9.71 -7.73
CA GLY A 314 -14.77 10.33 -6.41
C GLY A 314 -13.72 9.92 -5.39
N SER A 315 -13.64 8.62 -5.10
CA SER A 315 -12.66 8.04 -4.16
C SER A 315 -11.58 7.28 -4.92
N PRO A 316 -10.31 7.29 -4.46
CA PRO A 316 -9.24 6.53 -5.09
C PRO A 316 -9.30 5.03 -4.73
N PRO A 317 -8.56 4.16 -5.44
CA PRO A 317 -8.30 2.80 -4.98
C PRO A 317 -7.60 2.79 -3.62
N ASN A 318 -7.75 1.70 -2.87
CA ASN A 318 -7.00 1.52 -1.64
C ASN A 318 -5.50 1.32 -1.89
N ALA A 319 -4.71 1.45 -0.83
CA ALA A 319 -3.25 1.37 -0.93
C ALA A 319 -2.73 0.02 -1.40
N ALA A 320 -3.40 -1.08 -1.03
CA ALA A 320 -2.99 -2.42 -1.45
C ALA A 320 -3.04 -2.53 -2.99
N ALA A 321 -4.11 -2.02 -3.61
CA ALA A 321 -4.23 -1.96 -5.07
C ALA A 321 -3.15 -1.05 -5.71
N LEU A 322 -2.91 0.13 -5.13
CA LEU A 322 -1.91 1.08 -5.65
C LEU A 322 -0.47 0.54 -5.54
N GLU A 323 -0.15 -0.16 -4.45
CA GLU A 323 1.14 -0.80 -4.25
C GLU A 323 1.32 -2.00 -5.18
N ALA A 324 0.28 -2.83 -5.36
CA ALA A 324 0.30 -3.94 -6.30
C ALA A 324 0.58 -3.44 -7.74
N ALA A 325 -0.10 -2.38 -8.17
CA ALA A 325 0.12 -1.76 -9.47
C ALA A 325 1.57 -1.27 -9.66
N GLN A 326 2.14 -0.56 -8.68
CA GLN A 326 3.53 -0.09 -8.77
C GLN A 326 4.55 -1.24 -8.76
N ASN A 327 4.32 -2.26 -7.93
CA ASN A 327 5.18 -3.45 -7.89
C ASN A 327 5.12 -4.24 -9.20
N LEU A 328 3.94 -4.30 -9.82
CA LEU A 328 3.77 -4.90 -11.13
C LEU A 328 4.57 -4.15 -12.19
N ILE A 329 4.45 -2.81 -12.26
CA ILE A 329 5.20 -1.97 -13.20
C ILE A 329 6.71 -2.15 -13.02
N ARG A 330 7.20 -2.11 -11.78
CA ARG A 330 8.63 -2.36 -11.48
C ARG A 330 9.08 -3.75 -11.95
N CYS A 331 8.28 -4.77 -11.65
CA CYS A 331 8.53 -6.13 -12.13
C CYS A 331 8.58 -6.20 -13.66
N SER A 332 7.69 -5.52 -14.38
CA SER A 332 7.69 -5.49 -15.85
C SER A 332 8.99 -4.93 -16.40
N VAL A 333 9.57 -3.89 -15.78
CA VAL A 333 10.90 -3.36 -16.16
C VAL A 333 11.98 -4.39 -15.89
N VAL A 334 12.03 -4.95 -14.67
CA VAL A 334 13.04 -5.96 -14.27
C VAL A 334 13.01 -7.20 -15.17
N LYS A 335 11.82 -7.60 -15.61
CA LYS A 335 11.61 -8.76 -16.49
C LYS A 335 11.78 -8.45 -17.97
N GLY A 336 12.02 -7.19 -18.34
CA GLY A 336 12.18 -6.77 -19.74
C GLY A 336 10.88 -6.78 -20.55
N HIS A 337 9.72 -6.73 -19.89
CA HIS A 337 8.41 -6.54 -20.53
C HIS A 337 8.07 -5.06 -20.76
N LEU A 338 8.77 -4.16 -20.08
CA LEU A 338 8.60 -2.72 -20.15
C LEU A 338 9.98 -2.06 -20.25
N VAL A 339 10.15 -1.07 -21.13
CA VAL A 339 11.41 -0.34 -21.25
C VAL A 339 11.71 0.44 -19.96
N PRO A 340 12.98 0.62 -19.56
CA PRO A 340 13.33 1.35 -18.34
C PRO A 340 12.86 2.81 -18.32
N ASP A 341 12.78 3.45 -19.48
CA ASP A 341 12.36 4.85 -19.70
C ASP A 341 10.92 4.97 -20.20
N TYR A 342 10.05 4.03 -19.79
CA TYR A 342 8.65 4.00 -20.19
C TYR A 342 7.91 5.29 -19.85
N LEU A 343 6.79 5.52 -20.51
CA LEU A 343 5.88 6.62 -20.21
C LEU A 343 4.61 6.11 -19.54
N LEU A 344 4.27 6.68 -18.39
CA LEU A 344 3.03 6.41 -17.67
C LEU A 344 2.02 7.51 -17.95
N VAL A 345 0.81 7.12 -18.31
CA VAL A 345 -0.30 8.06 -18.57
C VAL A 345 -1.61 7.52 -17.98
N GLY A 346 -2.55 8.42 -17.70
CA GLY A 346 -3.93 8.05 -17.49
C GLY A 346 -4.65 7.78 -18.81
N HIS A 347 -5.68 6.95 -18.80
CA HIS A 347 -6.49 6.67 -19.99
C HIS A 347 -7.04 7.96 -20.66
N SER A 348 -7.39 8.97 -19.87
CA SER A 348 -7.88 10.28 -20.33
C SER A 348 -6.85 11.13 -21.05
N ASP A 349 -5.55 10.85 -20.91
CA ASP A 349 -4.49 11.65 -21.55
C ASP A 349 -4.36 11.33 -23.04
N VAL A 350 -4.80 10.12 -23.43
CA VAL A 350 -4.60 9.57 -24.78
C VAL A 350 -5.92 9.28 -25.50
N THR A 351 -7.05 9.37 -24.81
CA THR A 351 -8.39 9.14 -25.37
C THR A 351 -9.41 9.99 -24.62
N ASN A 352 -10.44 10.48 -25.31
CA ASN A 352 -11.51 11.27 -24.71
C ASN A 352 -12.48 10.40 -23.89
N VAL A 353 -12.04 9.97 -22.71
CA VAL A 353 -12.79 9.14 -21.75
C VAL A 353 -12.60 9.66 -20.32
N LEU A 354 -13.51 9.30 -19.41
CA LEU A 354 -13.43 9.69 -17.99
C LEU A 354 -12.50 8.80 -17.14
N SER A 355 -12.03 7.69 -17.70
CA SER A 355 -11.05 6.79 -17.06
C SER A 355 -9.68 7.47 -16.95
N PRO A 356 -8.88 7.24 -15.89
CA PRO A 356 -9.09 6.32 -14.78
C PRO A 356 -9.94 6.90 -13.63
N GLY A 357 -10.62 8.01 -13.86
CA GLY A 357 -11.36 8.75 -12.85
C GLY A 357 -10.46 9.74 -12.11
N ARG A 358 -11.02 10.91 -11.77
CA ARG A 358 -10.28 12.05 -11.22
C ARG A 358 -9.45 11.72 -9.97
N ALA A 359 -9.97 10.91 -9.05
CA ALA A 359 -9.27 10.60 -7.80
C ALA A 359 -8.04 9.71 -8.04
N LEU A 360 -8.18 8.67 -8.88
CA LEU A 360 -7.04 7.84 -9.29
C LEU A 360 -6.06 8.62 -10.18
N TYR A 361 -6.57 9.42 -11.11
CA TYR A 361 -5.75 10.25 -11.99
C TYR A 361 -4.85 11.23 -11.21
N ASN A 362 -5.38 11.84 -10.15
CA ASN A 362 -4.59 12.72 -9.28
C ASN A 362 -3.44 12.01 -8.56
N ILE A 363 -3.59 10.73 -8.25
CA ILE A 363 -2.54 9.93 -7.63
C ILE A 363 -1.46 9.55 -8.65
N ILE A 364 -1.84 9.03 -9.83
CA ILE A 364 -0.85 8.55 -10.80
C ILE A 364 0.01 9.67 -11.39
N LYS A 365 -0.48 10.92 -11.38
CA LYS A 365 0.31 12.11 -11.73
C LYS A 365 1.57 12.28 -10.87
N THR A 366 1.60 11.69 -9.69
CA THR A 366 2.75 11.77 -8.78
C THR A 366 3.67 10.55 -8.90
N TRP A 367 3.32 9.56 -9.72
CA TRP A 367 4.14 8.37 -9.90
C TRP A 367 5.36 8.68 -10.78
N PRO A 368 6.48 7.97 -10.58
CA PRO A 368 7.60 8.00 -11.50
C PRO A 368 7.14 7.70 -12.93
N HIS A 369 7.79 8.32 -13.91
CA HIS A 369 7.50 8.17 -15.34
C HIS A 369 6.16 8.74 -15.81
N PHE A 370 5.39 9.42 -14.95
CA PHE A 370 4.19 10.12 -15.41
C PHE A 370 4.56 11.18 -16.45
N ARG A 371 3.90 11.14 -17.61
CA ARG A 371 4.09 12.15 -18.67
C ARG A 371 3.20 13.36 -18.39
N HIS A 372 3.82 14.44 -17.93
CA HIS A 372 3.16 15.74 -17.68
C HIS A 372 2.74 16.46 -18.96
#